data_AF-A0A2W6ATY2-F1
#
_entry.id   AF-A0A2W6ATY2-F1
#
_cell.length_a   1.000
_cell.length_b   1.000
_cell.length_c   1.000
_cell.angle_alpha   90.00
_cell.angle_beta   90.00
_cell.angle_gamma   90.00
#
_symmetry.space_group_name_H-M   'P 1'
#
loop_
_entity.id
_entity.type
_entity.pdbx_description
1 polymer ?
#
loop_
_entity_poly.entity_id
_entity_poly.type
_entity_poly.pdbx_seq_one_letter_code
_entity_poly.pdbx_strand_id
1 'polypeptide(L)'
;MQLALRGDVYLGTEQWMKRLRALGILAAIAQITASAGRSGTAHASAAQAPLVTAIVCARTPLTAAQLNADARLIQVRLTVGFGIARARVTPSSVRCLRVSVPGTPRAKKIAHAATQQGYIAVAASGTVSLAPGTHVRLACGRPGCAPGATAGKTRMHATPHPVLRVVLPGSVVARGTARIGFDSQGHPTVVYALTPLGSRLWCRYTRRHVSRFVAIVVDDRVLSDPLIASAICGTESQIAGLSSALQATRIVTYLNFGPLPIPLHPRLSGPPGGMPALTPV
;
A
#
# COMPACT_ATOMS: atom_id res chain seq x y z
N MET A 1 51.54 -13.93 18.41
CA MET A 1 50.77 -15.17 18.65
C MET A 1 49.85 -15.36 17.44
N GLN A 2 50.31 -16.15 16.47
CA GLN A 2 49.65 -16.42 15.19
C GLN A 2 48.57 -17.47 15.34
N LEU A 3 47.44 -17.31 14.66
CA LEU A 3 46.77 -18.43 14.01
C LEU A 3 46.17 -17.95 12.68
N ALA A 4 46.77 -18.44 11.60
CA ALA A 4 46.25 -18.42 10.25
C ALA A 4 45.27 -19.60 10.06
N LEU A 5 44.46 -19.53 8.99
CA LEU A 5 44.03 -20.59 8.06
C LEU A 5 42.91 -19.95 7.19
N ARG A 6 43.14 -19.54 5.93
CA ARG A 6 42.99 -20.35 4.67
C ARG A 6 41.84 -21.36 4.81
N GLY A 7 40.78 -21.36 4.02
CA GLY A 7 40.60 -20.97 2.62
C GLY A 7 40.11 -22.22 1.91
N ASP A 8 38.78 -22.39 1.79
CA ASP A 8 38.20 -23.56 1.12
C ASP A 8 37.49 -23.19 -0.18
N VAL A 9 37.86 -23.96 -1.19
CA VAL A 9 37.57 -23.87 -2.61
C VAL A 9 36.47 -24.89 -2.96
N TYR A 10 35.64 -24.49 -3.92
CA TYR A 10 34.69 -25.28 -4.73
C TYR A 10 35.04 -26.75 -5.01
N LEU A 11 34.11 -27.66 -4.71
CA LEU A 11 33.87 -28.97 -5.36
C LEU A 11 32.36 -29.24 -5.22
N GLY A 12 31.53 -29.48 -6.24
CA GLY A 12 31.64 -30.44 -7.35
C GLY A 12 30.57 -31.53 -7.16
N THR A 13 29.40 -31.41 -7.79
CA THR A 13 28.14 -32.14 -7.52
C THR A 13 28.08 -33.62 -7.95
N GLU A 14 29.19 -34.33 -8.09
CA GLU A 14 29.23 -35.64 -8.76
C GLU A 14 29.76 -36.81 -7.88
N GLN A 15 29.71 -36.67 -6.55
CA GLN A 15 30.31 -37.68 -5.64
C GLN A 15 29.35 -38.34 -4.64
N TRP A 16 28.08 -37.91 -4.58
CA TRP A 16 27.09 -38.50 -3.66
C TRP A 16 26.36 -39.74 -4.19
N MET A 17 26.32 -39.96 -5.52
CA MET A 17 25.62 -41.11 -6.10
C MET A 17 26.40 -42.44 -6.05
N LYS A 18 27.68 -42.44 -5.67
CA LYS A 18 28.48 -43.68 -5.53
C LYS A 18 28.45 -44.31 -4.13
N ARG A 19 27.85 -43.65 -3.13
CA ARG A 19 27.73 -44.18 -1.75
C ARG A 19 26.43 -44.94 -1.45
N LEU A 20 25.47 -44.98 -2.38
CA LEU A 20 24.17 -45.66 -2.17
C LEU A 20 24.08 -47.08 -2.76
N ARG A 21 25.19 -47.67 -3.22
CA ARG A 21 25.23 -49.04 -3.76
C ARG A 21 25.80 -50.11 -2.82
N ALA A 22 26.00 -49.80 -1.54
CA ALA A 22 26.61 -50.71 -0.56
C ALA A 22 25.66 -51.26 0.51
N LEU A 23 24.33 -51.15 0.34
CA LEU A 23 23.35 -51.77 1.23
C LEU A 23 22.55 -52.81 0.44
N GLY A 24 23.10 -54.02 0.40
CA GLY A 24 22.43 -55.20 -0.12
C GLY A 24 21.26 -55.60 0.78
N ILE A 25 20.04 -55.26 0.37
CA ILE A 25 18.83 -55.90 0.86
C ILE A 25 18.03 -56.34 -0.36
N LEU A 26 18.12 -57.64 -0.65
CA LEU A 26 17.32 -58.35 -1.62
C LEU A 26 15.97 -58.75 -1.00
N ALA A 27 14.96 -58.73 -1.87
CA ALA A 27 13.77 -59.57 -1.91
C ALA A 27 12.60 -59.31 -0.94
N ALA A 28 11.51 -58.80 -1.50
CA ALA A 28 10.25 -59.55 -1.58
C ALA A 28 9.38 -59.01 -2.73
N ILE A 29 9.15 -59.85 -3.73
CA ILE A 29 8.20 -59.64 -4.84
C ILE A 29 6.86 -60.22 -4.41
N ALA A 30 5.77 -59.47 -4.55
CA ALA A 30 4.44 -60.04 -4.78
C ALA A 30 3.61 -59.09 -5.64
N GLN A 31 3.30 -59.55 -6.85
CA GLN A 31 2.42 -58.89 -7.81
C GLN A 31 0.96 -58.99 -7.35
N ILE A 32 0.20 -57.90 -7.46
CA ILE A 32 -1.24 -57.96 -7.66
C ILE A 32 -1.58 -57.01 -8.81
N THR A 33 -1.90 -57.60 -9.96
CA THR A 33 -2.62 -56.95 -11.05
C THR A 33 -4.11 -56.89 -10.70
N ALA A 34 -4.69 -55.70 -10.63
CA ALA A 34 -6.15 -55.51 -10.64
C ALA A 34 -6.51 -54.31 -11.54
N SER A 35 -7.05 -54.68 -12.71
CA SER A 35 -8.08 -54.00 -13.52
C SER A 35 -8.26 -52.47 -13.45
N ALA A 36 -8.06 -51.86 -14.62
CA ALA A 36 -9.04 -51.00 -15.30
C ALA A 36 -9.98 -50.13 -14.45
N GLY A 37 -9.69 -48.83 -14.41
CA GLY A 37 -10.60 -47.79 -13.97
C GLY A 37 -10.19 -46.45 -14.58
N ARG A 38 -10.72 -46.18 -15.79
CA ARG A 38 -10.65 -44.94 -16.57
C ARG A 38 -10.68 -43.69 -15.68
N SER A 39 -9.52 -43.15 -15.31
CA SER A 39 -9.40 -41.85 -14.64
C SER A 39 -9.46 -40.77 -15.72
N GLY A 40 -10.69 -40.38 -16.06
CA GLY A 40 -10.93 -39.10 -16.71
C GLY A 40 -10.24 -38.02 -15.86
N THR A 41 -9.35 -37.25 -16.48
CA THR A 41 -8.83 -36.01 -15.92
C THR A 41 -10.01 -35.07 -15.77
N ALA A 42 -10.73 -35.18 -14.66
CA ALA A 42 -11.60 -34.13 -14.21
C ALA A 42 -10.70 -32.92 -13.98
N HIS A 43 -10.68 -32.01 -14.95
CA HIS A 43 -10.36 -30.63 -14.68
C HIS A 43 -11.34 -30.18 -13.61
N ALA A 44 -10.94 -30.31 -12.35
CA ALA A 44 -11.59 -29.65 -11.24
C ALA A 44 -11.55 -28.16 -11.61
N SER A 45 -12.65 -27.68 -12.18
CA SER A 45 -12.90 -26.27 -12.40
C SER A 45 -12.69 -25.62 -11.05
N ALA A 46 -11.57 -24.90 -10.91
CA ALA A 46 -11.23 -24.22 -9.68
C ALA A 46 -12.41 -23.31 -9.35
N ALA A 47 -13.24 -23.73 -8.39
CA ALA A 47 -14.42 -23.01 -7.96
C ALA A 47 -14.00 -21.55 -7.72
N GLN A 48 -14.49 -20.65 -8.57
CA GLN A 48 -14.10 -19.25 -8.49
C GLN A 48 -14.59 -18.72 -7.14
N ALA A 49 -13.64 -18.35 -6.28
CA ALA A 49 -13.93 -17.72 -5.01
C ALA A 49 -14.94 -16.57 -5.23
N PRO A 50 -15.98 -16.47 -4.39
CA PRO A 50 -17.05 -15.49 -4.59
C PRO A 50 -16.46 -14.08 -4.65
N LEU A 51 -16.87 -13.29 -5.64
CA LEU A 51 -16.38 -11.93 -5.83
C LEU A 51 -16.93 -11.01 -4.73
N VAL A 52 -16.05 -10.28 -4.06
CA VAL A 52 -16.42 -9.12 -3.25
C VAL A 52 -16.52 -7.93 -4.18
N THR A 53 -17.73 -7.36 -4.27
CA THR A 53 -18.00 -6.18 -5.10
C THR A 53 -18.29 -4.97 -4.22
N ALA A 54 -17.66 -3.84 -4.55
CA ALA A 54 -17.90 -2.54 -3.95
C ALA A 54 -18.19 -1.51 -5.04
N ILE A 55 -19.03 -0.52 -4.73
CA ILE A 55 -19.26 0.64 -5.59
C ILE A 55 -18.67 1.86 -4.90
N VAL A 56 -17.80 2.57 -5.59
CA VAL A 56 -17.23 3.85 -5.13
C VAL A 56 -17.64 4.96 -6.10
N CYS A 57 -17.97 6.14 -5.59
CA CYS A 57 -18.51 7.23 -6.38
C CYS A 57 -17.84 8.57 -6.05
N ALA A 58 -17.68 9.40 -7.07
CA ALA A 58 -17.40 10.81 -6.92
C ALA A 58 -18.66 11.56 -6.44
N ARG A 59 -18.44 12.75 -5.87
CA ARG A 59 -19.52 13.64 -5.40
C ARG A 59 -20.30 14.26 -6.57
N THR A 60 -19.60 14.59 -7.66
CA THR A 60 -20.18 15.20 -8.86
C THR A 60 -20.01 14.28 -10.07
N PRO A 61 -20.83 14.45 -11.13
CA PRO A 61 -20.62 13.78 -12.41
C PRO A 61 -19.22 14.07 -12.97
N LEU A 62 -18.63 13.08 -13.63
CA LEU A 62 -17.30 13.16 -14.24
C LEU A 62 -17.38 12.92 -15.74
N THR A 63 -16.38 13.43 -16.46
CA THR A 63 -16.16 13.01 -17.86
C THR A 63 -15.73 11.55 -17.92
N ALA A 64 -16.01 10.88 -19.04
CA ALA A 64 -15.57 9.50 -19.25
C ALA A 64 -14.04 9.37 -19.14
N ALA A 65 -13.29 10.37 -19.61
CA ALA A 65 -11.83 10.39 -19.52
C ALA A 65 -11.33 10.40 -18.06
N GLN A 66 -11.92 11.24 -17.21
CA GLN A 66 -11.61 11.28 -15.78
C GLN A 66 -11.93 9.96 -15.08
N LEU A 67 -13.14 9.44 -15.30
CA LEU A 67 -13.58 8.18 -14.69
C LEU A 67 -12.70 7.00 -15.11
N ASN A 68 -12.29 6.95 -16.39
CA ASN A 68 -11.40 5.92 -16.91
C ASN A 68 -9.97 6.05 -16.38
N ALA A 69 -9.48 7.28 -16.13
CA ALA A 69 -8.18 7.49 -15.51
C ALA A 69 -8.13 6.93 -14.07
N ASP A 70 -9.16 7.23 -13.26
CA ASP A 70 -9.30 6.68 -11.91
C ASP A 70 -9.45 5.15 -11.95
N ALA A 71 -10.27 4.62 -12.86
CA ALA A 71 -10.46 3.17 -13.02
C ALA A 71 -9.13 2.45 -13.29
N ARG A 72 -8.32 2.98 -14.22
CA ARG A 72 -6.99 2.43 -14.53
C ARG A 72 -6.05 2.49 -13.33
N LEU A 73 -6.02 3.60 -12.60
CA LEU A 73 -5.18 3.75 -11.42
C LEU A 73 -5.59 2.76 -10.31
N ILE A 74 -6.89 2.63 -10.01
CA ILE A 74 -7.39 1.65 -9.04
C ILE A 74 -7.08 0.22 -9.50
N GLN A 75 -7.24 -0.08 -10.79
CA GLN A 75 -6.92 -1.39 -11.36
C GLN A 75 -5.45 -1.74 -11.13
N VAL A 76 -4.52 -0.83 -11.45
CA VAL A 76 -3.07 -1.03 -11.25
C VAL A 76 -2.72 -1.16 -9.76
N ARG A 77 -3.34 -0.37 -8.88
CA ARG A 77 -3.14 -0.52 -7.43
C ARG A 77 -3.57 -1.90 -6.94
N LEU A 78 -4.71 -2.42 -7.41
CA LEU A 78 -5.18 -3.74 -7.04
C LEU A 78 -4.27 -4.85 -7.56
N THR A 79 -3.90 -4.82 -8.83
CA THR A 79 -3.13 -5.90 -9.46
C THR A 79 -1.65 -5.87 -9.11
N VAL A 80 -1.01 -4.71 -9.22
CA VAL A 80 0.43 -4.55 -9.01
C VAL A 80 0.75 -4.18 -7.57
N GLY A 81 0.00 -3.25 -6.98
CA GLY A 81 0.24 -2.78 -5.61
C GLY A 81 -0.12 -3.82 -4.55
N PHE A 82 -1.31 -4.42 -4.66
CA PHE A 82 -1.84 -5.38 -3.68
C PHE A 82 -1.80 -6.84 -4.14
N GLY A 83 -1.30 -7.14 -5.34
CA GLY A 83 -1.14 -8.50 -5.84
C GLY A 83 -2.44 -9.22 -6.22
N ILE A 84 -3.55 -8.50 -6.40
CA ILE A 84 -4.86 -9.07 -6.72
C ILE A 84 -5.03 -9.18 -8.24
N ALA A 85 -4.40 -10.19 -8.83
CA ALA A 85 -4.33 -10.36 -10.29
C ALA A 85 -5.69 -10.37 -11.01
N ARG A 86 -6.72 -10.95 -10.39
CA ARG A 86 -8.07 -11.10 -10.98
C ARG A 86 -9.05 -9.98 -10.59
N ALA A 87 -8.57 -8.89 -9.98
CA ALA A 87 -9.41 -7.74 -9.69
C ALA A 87 -9.93 -7.11 -10.99
N ARG A 88 -11.14 -6.55 -10.95
CA ARG A 88 -11.72 -5.78 -12.06
C ARG A 88 -12.31 -4.47 -11.57
N VAL A 89 -12.01 -3.39 -12.28
CA VAL A 89 -12.59 -2.07 -12.06
C VAL A 89 -13.32 -1.65 -13.33
N THR A 90 -14.61 -1.37 -13.22
CA THR A 90 -15.45 -1.00 -14.36
C THR A 90 -16.31 0.21 -14.03
N PRO A 91 -16.57 1.12 -14.98
CA PRO A 91 -17.59 2.15 -14.82
C PRO A 91 -18.96 1.52 -14.53
N SER A 92 -19.66 2.05 -13.53
CA SER A 92 -21.04 1.65 -13.21
C SER A 92 -22.05 2.78 -13.48
N SER A 93 -21.58 4.03 -13.55
CA SER A 93 -22.35 5.21 -13.94
C SER A 93 -21.38 6.35 -14.30
N VAL A 94 -21.89 7.53 -14.67
CA VAL A 94 -21.10 8.75 -14.95
C VAL A 94 -20.29 9.29 -13.77
N ARG A 95 -20.44 8.71 -12.57
CA ARG A 95 -19.70 9.12 -11.37
C ARG A 95 -19.24 7.97 -10.49
N CYS A 96 -19.48 6.71 -10.88
CA CYS A 96 -19.24 5.57 -10.01
C CYS A 96 -18.44 4.47 -10.73
N LEU A 97 -17.56 3.83 -9.96
CA LEU A 97 -16.81 2.64 -10.36
C LEU A 97 -17.27 1.44 -9.54
N ARG A 98 -17.45 0.31 -10.22
CA ARG A 98 -17.62 -1.01 -9.61
C ARG A 98 -16.25 -1.66 -9.50
N VAL A 99 -15.86 -2.02 -8.29
CA VAL A 99 -14.62 -2.71 -7.97
C VAL A 99 -14.95 -4.12 -7.52
N SER A 100 -14.52 -5.12 -8.29
CA SER A 100 -14.74 -6.53 -8.01
C SER A 100 -13.41 -7.21 -7.73
N VAL A 101 -13.29 -7.84 -6.56
CA VAL A 101 -12.07 -8.50 -6.08
C VAL A 101 -12.41 -9.94 -5.71
N PRO A 102 -11.57 -10.93 -6.05
CA PRO A 102 -11.73 -12.30 -5.54
C PRO A 102 -11.89 -12.35 -4.02
N GLY A 103 -12.83 -13.15 -3.55
CA GLY A 103 -13.14 -13.30 -2.12
C GLY A 103 -11.95 -13.86 -1.35
N THR A 104 -11.37 -13.01 -0.51
CA THR A 104 -10.37 -13.39 0.49
C THR A 104 -10.74 -12.74 1.82
N PRO A 105 -10.23 -13.23 2.96
CA PRO A 105 -10.48 -12.60 4.27
C PRO A 105 -10.11 -11.11 4.32
N ARG A 106 -9.17 -10.66 3.46
CA ARG A 106 -8.70 -9.28 3.39
C ARG A 106 -9.26 -8.49 2.21
N ALA A 107 -10.08 -9.10 1.35
CA ALA A 107 -10.57 -8.49 0.11
C ALA A 107 -11.24 -7.13 0.32
N LYS A 108 -12.11 -7.02 1.33
CA LYS A 108 -12.78 -5.75 1.68
C LYS A 108 -11.77 -4.65 2.06
N LYS A 109 -10.77 -4.99 2.90
CA LYS A 109 -9.73 -4.04 3.34
C LYS A 109 -8.84 -3.60 2.17
N ILE A 110 -8.50 -4.52 1.27
CA ILE A 110 -7.69 -4.23 0.07
C ILE A 110 -8.47 -3.37 -0.92
N ALA A 111 -9.73 -3.71 -1.22
CA ALA A 111 -10.59 -2.91 -2.09
C ALA A 111 -10.78 -1.49 -1.53
N HIS A 112 -10.98 -1.36 -0.22
CA HIS A 112 -11.02 -0.07 0.45
C HIS A 112 -9.70 0.68 0.29
N ALA A 113 -8.56 0.05 0.59
CA ALA A 113 -7.24 0.69 0.46
C ALA A 113 -6.94 1.13 -0.98
N ALA A 114 -7.28 0.33 -2.00
CA ALA A 114 -7.05 0.69 -3.40
C ALA A 114 -7.89 1.89 -3.88
N THR A 115 -9.06 2.09 -3.28
CA THR A 115 -10.02 3.15 -3.64
C THR A 115 -9.88 4.42 -2.81
N GLN A 116 -9.02 4.45 -1.77
CA GLN A 116 -8.69 5.70 -1.09
C GLN A 116 -7.92 6.63 -2.02
N GLN A 117 -7.97 7.94 -1.75
CA GLN A 117 -7.22 8.89 -2.57
C GLN A 117 -5.72 8.57 -2.52
N GLY A 118 -5.16 8.23 -1.37
CA GLY A 118 -3.76 7.83 -1.23
C GLY A 118 -2.80 8.97 -1.47
N TYR A 119 -3.17 10.19 -1.05
CA TYR A 119 -2.24 11.30 -1.05
C TYR A 119 -1.33 11.24 0.18
N ILE A 120 -0.04 11.47 -0.04
CA ILE A 120 0.98 11.48 1.02
C ILE A 120 1.70 12.83 1.01
N ALA A 121 1.83 13.42 2.19
CA ALA A 121 2.62 14.63 2.43
C ALA A 121 3.50 14.49 3.65
N VAL A 122 4.60 15.23 3.64
CA VAL A 122 5.32 15.59 4.85
C VAL A 122 4.94 17.02 5.21
N ALA A 123 4.50 17.26 6.44
CA ALA A 123 3.99 18.53 6.91
C ALA A 123 4.57 18.93 8.27
N ALA A 124 4.80 20.22 8.48
CA ALA A 124 5.41 20.73 9.70
C ALA A 124 4.44 20.68 10.89
N SER A 125 4.74 19.86 11.90
CA SER A 125 4.06 19.78 13.21
C SER A 125 4.79 20.61 14.29
N GLY A 126 6.09 20.85 14.13
CA GLY A 126 6.81 21.84 14.94
C GLY A 126 7.38 21.26 16.23
N THR A 127 6.93 21.72 17.40
CA THR A 127 7.43 21.26 18.71
C THR A 127 6.55 20.24 19.40
N VAL A 128 5.32 20.08 18.92
CA VAL A 128 4.34 19.19 19.52
C VAL A 128 4.15 18.01 18.59
N SER A 129 4.42 16.81 19.10
CA SER A 129 4.17 15.57 18.38
C SER A 129 2.66 15.28 18.33
N LEU A 130 2.18 14.90 17.17
CA LEU A 130 0.81 14.45 16.93
C LEU A 130 0.75 12.92 16.97
N ALA A 131 -0.27 12.41 17.63
CA ALA A 131 -0.52 10.97 17.68
C ALA A 131 -0.88 10.42 16.28
N PRO A 132 -0.48 9.17 15.96
CA PRO A 132 -0.99 8.47 14.79
C PRO A 132 -2.52 8.43 14.78
N GLY A 133 -3.12 8.70 13.61
CA GLY A 133 -4.56 8.73 13.41
C GLY A 133 -5.21 10.10 13.61
N THR A 134 -4.50 11.08 14.19
CA THR A 134 -5.00 12.45 14.34
C THR A 134 -5.38 13.03 12.99
N HIS A 135 -6.59 13.60 12.93
CA HIS A 135 -7.07 14.33 11.76
C HIS A 135 -6.42 15.69 11.67
N VAL A 136 -5.96 16.04 10.46
CA VAL A 136 -5.33 17.33 10.18
C VAL A 136 -5.87 17.89 8.88
N ARG A 137 -5.80 19.20 8.73
CA ARG A 137 -5.98 19.87 7.44
C ARG A 137 -4.63 20.29 6.90
N LEU A 138 -4.43 20.16 5.60
CA LEU A 138 -3.18 20.59 4.98
C LEU A 138 -3.29 22.03 4.46
N ALA A 139 -2.19 22.77 4.61
CA ALA A 139 -2.00 24.07 4.01
C ALA A 139 -0.73 24.07 3.15
N CYS A 140 -0.69 24.93 2.14
CA CYS A 140 0.44 25.05 1.23
C CYS A 140 1.11 26.41 1.33
N GLY A 141 2.39 26.49 0.97
CA GLY A 141 3.03 27.78 0.68
C GLY A 141 2.49 28.44 -0.60
N ARG A 142 2.10 27.62 -1.58
CA ARG A 142 1.38 28.00 -2.80
C ARG A 142 0.30 26.95 -3.08
N PRO A 143 -0.89 27.31 -3.57
CA PRO A 143 -1.95 26.33 -3.86
C PRO A 143 -1.46 25.17 -4.73
N GLY A 144 -2.03 23.97 -4.52
CA GLY A 144 -1.74 22.78 -5.34
C GLY A 144 -0.66 21.84 -4.79
N CYS A 145 -0.17 22.04 -3.56
CA CYS A 145 0.78 21.10 -2.96
C CYS A 145 0.11 19.77 -2.52
N ALA A 146 -1.18 19.81 -2.17
CA ALA A 146 -1.99 18.69 -1.72
C ALA A 146 -3.45 18.89 -2.16
N PRO A 147 -4.22 17.81 -2.38
CA PRO A 147 -5.66 17.91 -2.61
C PRO A 147 -6.38 18.67 -1.49
N GLY A 148 -7.24 19.63 -1.83
CA GLY A 148 -8.02 20.41 -0.87
C GLY A 148 -7.23 21.41 0.00
N ALA A 149 -5.91 21.47 -0.13
CA ALA A 149 -5.08 22.38 0.66
C ALA A 149 -5.06 23.80 0.09
N THR A 150 -5.28 24.78 0.97
CA THR A 150 -5.23 26.21 0.63
C THR A 150 -3.91 26.84 1.05
N ALA A 151 -3.63 28.05 0.59
CA ALA A 151 -2.44 28.79 1.04
C ALA A 151 -2.53 29.08 2.55
N GLY A 152 -1.48 28.80 3.30
CA GLY A 152 -1.48 29.02 4.74
C GLY A 152 -0.22 28.54 5.47
N LYS A 153 -0.22 28.75 6.79
CA LYS A 153 0.84 28.34 7.72
C LYS A 153 0.33 27.24 8.66
N THR A 154 1.24 26.56 9.34
CA THR A 154 0.89 25.62 10.41
C THR A 154 0.16 26.36 11.54
N ARG A 155 -0.94 25.78 12.01
CA ARG A 155 -1.74 26.21 13.16
C ARG A 155 -2.12 24.97 13.97
N MET A 156 -1.34 24.67 15.00
CA MET A 156 -1.51 23.43 15.80
C MET A 156 -2.80 23.40 16.61
N HIS A 157 -3.30 24.57 17.03
CA HIS A 157 -4.52 24.71 17.84
C HIS A 157 -5.74 25.13 17.02
N ALA A 158 -5.73 24.91 15.72
CA ALA A 158 -6.88 25.21 14.89
C ALA A 158 -8.03 24.22 15.19
N THR A 159 -9.26 24.74 15.25
CA THR A 159 -10.49 23.96 15.49
C THR A 159 -11.24 23.77 14.17
N PRO A 160 -11.81 22.59 13.87
CA PRO A 160 -11.83 21.36 14.68
C PRO A 160 -10.54 20.53 14.59
N HIS A 161 -9.65 20.82 13.64
CA HIS A 161 -8.43 20.05 13.39
C HIS A 161 -7.23 20.96 13.17
N PRO A 162 -6.03 20.56 13.65
CA PRO A 162 -4.79 21.25 13.36
C PRO A 162 -4.60 21.45 11.84
N VAL A 163 -4.04 22.60 11.47
CA VAL A 163 -3.66 22.88 10.08
C VAL A 163 -2.15 22.72 9.98
N LEU A 164 -1.65 21.82 9.12
CA LEU A 164 -0.22 21.61 8.94
C LEU A 164 0.23 22.11 7.57
N ARG A 165 1.28 22.92 7.54
CA ARG A 165 1.88 23.35 6.28
C ARG A 165 2.69 22.21 5.69
N VAL A 166 2.37 21.83 4.44
CA VAL A 166 3.15 20.86 3.67
C VAL A 166 4.53 21.42 3.38
N VAL A 167 5.55 20.64 3.71
CA VAL A 167 6.97 20.96 3.50
C VAL A 167 7.56 20.13 2.37
N LEU A 168 7.09 18.90 2.21
CA LEU A 168 7.47 18.01 1.12
C LEU A 168 6.19 17.37 0.56
N PRO A 169 5.71 17.79 -0.63
CA PRO A 169 4.56 17.16 -1.26
C PRO A 169 4.95 15.78 -1.83
N GLY A 170 4.00 14.86 -1.93
CA GLY A 170 4.25 13.52 -2.50
C GLY A 170 4.75 13.53 -3.95
N SER A 171 4.54 14.63 -4.69
CA SER A 171 5.02 14.78 -6.08
C SER A 171 6.55 14.77 -6.22
N VAL A 172 7.30 15.02 -5.14
CA VAL A 172 8.76 15.01 -5.16
C VAL A 172 9.37 13.65 -4.80
N VAL A 173 8.54 12.63 -4.57
CA VAL A 173 8.96 11.23 -4.42
C VAL A 173 9.17 10.63 -5.81
N ALA A 174 10.29 9.93 -6.00
CA ALA A 174 10.57 9.22 -7.25
C ALA A 174 9.65 8.00 -7.34
N ARG A 175 8.70 8.02 -8.30
CA ARG A 175 7.73 6.95 -8.50
C ARG A 175 8.44 5.63 -8.85
N GLY A 176 7.86 4.52 -8.41
CA GLY A 176 8.39 3.17 -8.66
C GLY A 176 9.56 2.76 -7.77
N THR A 177 10.06 3.65 -6.90
CA THR A 177 11.19 3.37 -6.01
C THR A 177 10.78 2.89 -4.62
N ALA A 178 9.51 3.06 -4.24
CA ALA A 178 9.05 2.70 -2.92
C ALA A 178 8.98 1.18 -2.78
N ARG A 179 9.53 0.67 -1.67
CA ARG A 179 9.58 -0.76 -1.34
C ARG A 179 9.42 -0.98 0.16
N ILE A 180 8.92 -2.16 0.53
CA ILE A 180 8.83 -2.57 1.93
C ILE A 180 10.24 -2.99 2.38
N GLY A 181 10.67 -2.45 3.51
CA GLY A 181 11.83 -2.90 4.26
C GLY A 181 11.42 -3.42 5.63
N PHE A 182 12.40 -3.82 6.42
CA PHE A 182 12.22 -4.19 7.83
C PHE A 182 13.31 -3.53 8.65
N ASP A 183 12.98 -3.07 9.85
CA ASP A 183 13.99 -2.62 10.80
C ASP A 183 14.68 -3.80 11.51
N SER A 184 15.64 -3.50 12.39
CA SER A 184 16.38 -4.52 13.15
C SER A 184 15.49 -5.33 14.11
N GLN A 185 14.29 -4.85 14.42
CA GLN A 185 13.31 -5.51 15.27
C GLN A 185 12.29 -6.32 14.45
N GLY A 186 12.42 -6.31 13.12
CA GLY A 186 11.50 -7.00 12.21
C GLY A 186 10.20 -6.26 11.94
N HIS A 187 10.05 -5.00 12.37
CA HIS A 187 8.87 -4.20 12.04
C HIS A 187 8.94 -3.71 10.59
N PRO A 188 7.81 -3.70 9.86
CA PRO A 188 7.79 -3.26 8.47
C PRO A 188 8.07 -1.76 8.36
N THR A 189 8.86 -1.39 7.36
CA THR A 189 9.20 0.00 7.03
C THR A 189 8.96 0.23 5.54
N VAL A 190 8.86 1.49 5.12
CA VAL A 190 8.79 1.84 3.69
C VAL A 190 9.97 2.71 3.33
N VAL A 191 10.80 2.21 2.43
CA VAL A 191 11.97 2.91 1.90
C VAL A 191 11.62 3.43 0.50
N TYR A 192 11.96 4.67 0.21
CA TYR A 192 11.70 5.31 -1.08
C TYR A 192 12.77 6.34 -1.40
N ALA A 193 12.93 6.64 -2.69
CA ALA A 193 13.83 7.70 -3.14
C ALA A 193 13.05 8.99 -3.40
N LEU A 194 13.68 10.11 -3.08
CA LEU A 194 13.28 11.45 -3.48
C LEU A 194 13.86 11.78 -4.85
N THR A 195 13.15 12.60 -5.60
CA THR A 195 13.70 13.27 -6.79
C THR A 195 14.83 14.22 -6.38
N PRO A 196 15.74 14.61 -7.29
CA PRO A 196 16.80 15.58 -6.98
C PRO A 196 16.27 16.92 -6.42
N LEU A 197 15.09 17.35 -6.89
CA LEU A 197 14.40 18.51 -6.31
C LEU A 197 13.94 18.23 -4.88
N GLY A 198 13.28 17.08 -4.65
CA GLY A 198 12.82 16.63 -3.34
C GLY A 198 13.94 16.56 -2.31
N SER A 199 15.07 15.93 -2.64
CA SER A 199 16.23 15.82 -1.74
C SER A 199 16.79 17.18 -1.35
N ARG A 200 16.89 18.13 -2.30
CA ARG A 200 17.36 19.50 -2.02
C ARG A 200 16.41 20.26 -1.11
N LEU A 201 15.10 20.15 -1.35
CA LEU A 201 14.09 20.78 -0.50
C LEU A 201 14.10 20.18 0.91
N TRP A 202 14.20 18.86 0.99
CA TRP A 202 14.20 18.13 2.25
C TRP A 202 15.46 18.41 3.09
N CYS A 203 16.64 18.40 2.47
CA CYS A 203 17.90 18.81 3.08
C CYS A 203 17.84 20.24 3.64
N ARG A 204 17.33 21.18 2.84
CA ARG A 204 17.19 22.58 3.28
C ARG A 204 16.23 22.70 4.46
N TYR A 205 15.12 21.97 4.43
CA TYR A 205 14.12 22.00 5.50
C TYR A 205 14.69 21.42 6.79
N THR A 206 15.18 20.18 6.76
CA THR A 206 15.68 19.47 7.95
C THR A 206 16.86 20.15 8.60
N ARG A 207 17.80 20.74 7.84
CA ARG A 207 18.91 21.55 8.37
C ARG A 207 18.46 22.70 9.29
N ARG A 208 17.29 23.28 9.03
CA ARG A 208 16.76 24.43 9.78
C ARG A 208 15.79 24.02 10.90
N HIS A 209 15.44 22.74 10.99
CA HIS A 209 14.38 22.23 11.86
C HIS A 209 14.83 20.99 12.62
N VAL A 210 16.13 20.91 12.96
CA VAL A 210 16.62 19.89 13.89
C VAL A 210 15.91 20.04 15.23
N SER A 211 15.60 18.92 15.87
CA SER A 211 14.81 18.82 17.10
C SER A 211 13.38 19.36 16.95
N ARG A 212 12.83 19.30 15.73
CA ARG A 212 11.40 19.57 15.46
C ARG A 212 10.75 18.34 14.86
N PHE A 213 9.47 18.19 15.12
CA PHE A 213 8.63 17.13 14.58
C PHE A 213 8.17 17.46 13.16
N VAL A 214 7.96 16.40 12.39
CA VAL A 214 7.42 16.50 11.05
C VAL A 214 6.46 15.35 10.76
N ALA A 215 5.19 15.70 10.53
CA ALA A 215 4.14 14.72 10.35
C ALA A 215 4.15 14.17 8.93
N ILE A 216 4.15 12.84 8.81
CA ILE A 216 3.80 12.14 7.58
C ILE A 216 2.28 11.97 7.58
N VAL A 217 1.61 12.57 6.62
CA VAL A 217 0.15 12.63 6.52
C VAL A 217 -0.31 11.80 5.32
N VAL A 218 -1.29 10.94 5.53
CA VAL A 218 -1.95 10.14 4.49
C VAL A 218 -3.46 10.40 4.55
N ASP A 219 -4.04 10.90 3.46
CA ASP A 219 -5.47 11.22 3.36
C ASP A 219 -6.01 11.98 4.60
N ASP A 220 -5.37 13.11 4.93
CA ASP A 220 -5.70 14.00 6.05
C ASP A 220 -5.56 13.40 7.47
N ARG A 221 -4.88 12.26 7.61
CA ARG A 221 -4.54 11.67 8.91
C ARG A 221 -3.04 11.54 9.09
N VAL A 222 -2.58 11.85 10.30
CA VAL A 222 -1.18 11.60 10.70
C VAL A 222 -0.94 10.09 10.70
N LEU A 223 0.04 9.66 9.91
CA LEU A 223 0.55 8.29 9.93
C LEU A 223 1.59 8.13 11.03
N SER A 224 2.57 9.02 11.03
CA SER A 224 3.64 9.10 12.02
C SER A 224 4.16 10.54 12.10
N ASP A 225 4.73 10.93 13.23
CA ASP A 225 5.25 12.27 13.46
C ASP A 225 6.67 12.22 14.06
N PRO A 226 7.67 11.77 13.28
CA PRO A 226 9.04 11.63 13.76
C PRO A 226 9.72 12.96 14.09
N LEU A 227 10.67 12.89 15.03
CA LEU A 227 11.59 13.97 15.33
C LEU A 227 12.72 14.02 14.28
N ILE A 228 13.04 15.22 13.79
CA ILE A 228 14.21 15.46 12.94
C ILE A 228 15.45 15.49 13.84
N ALA A 229 16.14 14.35 13.96
CA ALA A 229 17.35 14.24 14.78
C ALA A 229 18.57 14.95 14.19
N SER A 230 18.67 15.01 12.85
CA SER A 230 19.77 15.64 12.13
C SER A 230 19.33 16.08 10.74
N ALA A 231 20.21 16.79 10.02
CA ALA A 231 19.96 17.17 8.64
C ALA A 231 19.92 15.94 7.72
N ILE A 232 18.85 15.79 6.95
CA ILE A 232 18.64 14.67 6.02
C ILE A 232 18.87 15.17 4.60
N CYS A 233 20.06 14.90 4.05
CA CYS A 233 20.47 15.38 2.73
C CYS A 233 20.68 14.27 1.68
N GLY A 234 20.34 13.02 2.03
CA GLY A 234 20.34 11.90 1.11
C GLY A 234 19.17 11.93 0.12
N THR A 235 19.24 11.02 -0.86
CA THR A 235 18.15 10.76 -1.80
C THR A 235 17.15 9.75 -1.26
N GLU A 236 17.60 8.82 -0.42
CA GLU A 236 16.74 7.82 0.19
C GLU A 236 16.10 8.34 1.48
N SER A 237 14.88 7.90 1.75
CA SER A 237 14.14 8.20 2.97
C SER A 237 13.31 6.99 3.39
N GLN A 238 13.02 6.92 4.69
CA GLN A 238 12.33 5.78 5.30
C GLN A 238 11.15 6.26 6.14
N ILE A 239 10.02 5.58 6.01
CA ILE A 239 8.87 5.67 6.92
C ILE A 239 8.92 4.45 7.84
N ALA A 240 9.10 4.70 9.14
CA ALA A 240 9.07 3.69 10.20
C ALA A 240 7.79 3.80 11.05
N GLY A 241 7.63 2.92 12.04
CA GLY A 241 6.49 2.93 12.97
C GLY A 241 5.18 2.42 12.35
N LEU A 242 5.28 1.51 11.36
CA LEU A 242 4.12 0.92 10.72
C LEU A 242 3.61 -0.28 11.54
N SER A 243 2.30 -0.38 11.71
CA SER A 243 1.66 -1.39 12.55
C SER A 243 1.42 -2.72 11.84
N SER A 244 1.51 -2.76 10.50
CA SER A 244 1.27 -3.98 9.74
C SER A 244 1.86 -3.96 8.33
N ALA A 245 2.12 -5.15 7.78
CA ALA A 245 2.52 -5.31 6.39
C ALA A 245 1.50 -4.71 5.40
N LEU A 246 0.19 -4.82 5.69
CA LEU A 246 -0.85 -4.22 4.83
C LEU A 246 -0.74 -2.69 4.79
N GLN A 247 -0.41 -2.05 5.92
CA GLN A 247 -0.19 -0.61 5.97
C GLN A 247 1.04 -0.22 5.14
N ALA A 248 2.13 -0.99 5.21
CA ALA A 248 3.32 -0.79 4.39
C ALA A 248 3.02 -0.95 2.89
N THR A 249 2.33 -2.03 2.49
CA THR A 249 1.90 -2.26 1.09
C THR A 249 1.06 -1.10 0.57
N ARG A 250 0.14 -0.59 1.40
CA ARG A 250 -0.70 0.56 1.06
C ARG A 250 0.13 1.82 0.79
N ILE A 251 1.10 2.13 1.66
CA ILE A 251 1.97 3.30 1.50
C ILE A 251 2.85 3.15 0.25
N VAL A 252 3.48 1.99 0.06
CA VAL A 252 4.27 1.70 -1.15
C VAL A 252 3.44 1.91 -2.42
N THR A 253 2.21 1.38 -2.42
CA THR A 253 1.27 1.55 -3.53
C THR A 253 0.99 3.02 -3.80
N TYR A 254 0.74 3.82 -2.77
CA TYR A 254 0.45 5.26 -2.92
C TYR A 254 1.66 6.07 -3.39
N LEU A 255 2.86 5.78 -2.87
CA LEU A 255 4.08 6.45 -3.31
C LEU A 255 4.44 6.10 -4.76
N ASN A 256 4.23 4.85 -5.19
CA ASN A 256 4.58 4.41 -6.53
C ASN A 256 3.60 4.88 -7.60
N PHE A 257 2.30 4.85 -7.32
CA PHE A 257 1.27 5.18 -8.31
C PHE A 257 0.69 6.59 -8.16
N GLY A 258 0.99 7.27 -7.04
CA GLY A 258 0.45 8.59 -6.73
C GLY A 258 -1.02 8.55 -6.27
N PRO A 259 -1.58 9.71 -5.90
CA PRO A 259 -2.96 9.82 -5.44
C PRO A 259 -3.98 9.65 -6.57
N LEU A 260 -5.20 9.24 -6.24
CA LEU A 260 -6.33 9.35 -7.15
C LEU A 260 -6.58 10.83 -7.49
N PRO A 261 -6.70 11.17 -8.79
CA PRO A 261 -7.08 12.51 -9.23
C PRO A 261 -8.35 13.03 -8.55
N ILE A 262 -9.37 12.17 -8.42
CA ILE A 262 -10.67 12.55 -7.85
C ILE A 262 -10.94 11.69 -6.60
N PRO A 263 -11.40 12.30 -5.49
CA PRO A 263 -11.78 11.54 -4.32
C PRO A 263 -13.04 10.72 -4.59
N LEU A 264 -12.96 9.42 -4.36
CA LEU A 264 -14.06 8.48 -4.46
C LEU A 264 -14.48 8.04 -3.06
N HIS A 265 -15.79 7.91 -2.86
CA HIS A 265 -16.37 7.49 -1.58
C HIS A 265 -17.17 6.21 -1.76
N PRO A 266 -17.13 5.26 -0.81
CA PRO A 266 -18.01 4.10 -0.84
C PRO A 266 -19.46 4.54 -0.94
N ARG A 267 -20.20 3.98 -1.90
CA ARG A 267 -21.65 4.07 -1.90
C ARG A 267 -22.13 3.09 -0.84
N LEU A 268 -22.52 3.60 0.32
CA LEU A 268 -23.26 2.81 1.30
C LEU A 268 -24.48 2.26 0.59
N SER A 269 -24.54 0.94 0.41
CA SER A 269 -25.78 0.28 0.04
C SER A 269 -26.68 0.33 1.27
N GLY A 270 -27.48 1.39 1.42
CA GLY A 270 -28.70 1.28 2.20
C GLY A 270 -29.65 0.30 1.50
N PRO A 271 -30.51 -0.43 2.22
CA PRO A 271 -31.60 -1.13 1.55
C PRO A 271 -32.40 -0.10 0.73
N PRO A 272 -32.82 -0.42 -0.50
CA PRO A 272 -33.73 0.45 -1.24
C PRO A 272 -34.99 0.59 -0.40
N GLY A 273 -35.56 1.81 -0.32
CA GLY A 273 -36.68 2.13 0.53
C GLY A 273 -37.74 1.02 0.58
N GLY A 274 -37.82 0.36 1.73
CA GLY A 274 -38.97 -0.41 2.16
C GLY A 274 -39.55 0.33 3.35
N MET A 275 -40.48 1.26 3.10
CA MET A 275 -41.42 1.61 4.15
C MET A 275 -42.25 0.35 4.43
N PRO A 276 -42.42 -0.08 5.69
CA PRO A 276 -43.36 -1.15 6.00
C PRO A 276 -44.76 -0.72 5.55
N ALA A 277 -45.47 -1.63 4.89
CA ALA A 277 -46.88 -1.44 4.58
C ALA A 277 -47.63 -1.15 5.90
N LEU A 278 -48.19 0.05 6.01
CA LEU A 278 -49.16 0.35 7.04
C LEU A 278 -50.41 -0.47 6.74
N THR A 279 -50.63 -1.54 7.51
CA THR A 279 -51.95 -2.17 7.57
C THR A 279 -52.91 -1.18 8.23
N PRO A 280 -54.01 -0.78 7.59
CA PRO A 280 -55.03 0.02 8.27
C PRO A 280 -55.72 -0.86 9.33
N VAL A 281 -55.82 -0.31 10.54
CA VAL A 281 -56.72 -0.78 11.61
C VAL A 281 -58.05 -0.07 11.44
#